data_AF-A0A0G1U781-F1
#
_entry.id   AF-A0A0G1U781-F1
#
_cell.length_a   1.000
_cell.length_b   1.000
_cell.length_c   1.000
_cell.angle_alpha   90.00
_cell.angle_beta   90.00
_cell.angle_gamma   90.00
#
_symmetry.space_group_name_H-M   'P 1'
#
loop_
_entity.id
_entity.type
_entity.pdbx_description
1 polymer ?
#
loop_
_entity_poly.entity_id
_entity_poly.type
_entity_poly.pdbx_seq_one_letter_code
_entity_poly.pdbx_strand_id
1 'polypeptide(L)'
;MTRFEATYNWLKPIFERIIEVQKHGGLIFDEDNEILKQLAFDKENMIYMQDGKTRVIYYGDGWTDENTETKKYWRAKLRQWRFVVPECLQKVEL
;
A
#
# COMPACT_ATOMS: atom_id res chain seq x y z
N MET A 1 -21.25 -5.10 8.17
CA MET A 1 -19.95 -4.78 7.56
C MET A 1 -19.96 -5.33 6.15
N THR A 2 -19.78 -4.49 5.13
CA THR A 2 -19.78 -4.91 3.73
C THR A 2 -18.47 -5.63 3.38
N ARG A 3 -18.44 -6.41 2.30
CA ARG A 3 -17.22 -7.10 1.83
C ARG A 3 -16.12 -6.10 1.45
N PHE A 4 -16.51 -4.93 0.95
CA PHE A 4 -15.65 -3.77 0.74
C PHE A 4 -14.98 -3.32 2.05
N GLU A 5 -15.75 -3.08 3.11
CA GLU A 5 -15.23 -2.66 4.41
C GLU A 5 -14.26 -3.69 5.00
N ALA A 6 -14.52 -4.99 4.82
CA ALA A 6 -13.63 -6.04 5.29
C ALA A 6 -12.26 -6.01 4.58
N THR A 7 -12.23 -5.68 3.29
CA THR A 7 -10.99 -5.62 2.50
C THR A 7 -10.24 -4.31 2.77
N TYR A 8 -10.98 -3.19 2.87
CA TYR A 8 -10.44 -1.91 3.30
C TYR A 8 -9.78 -2.01 4.69
N ASN A 9 -10.48 -2.57 5.68
CA ASN A 9 -9.95 -2.73 7.04
C ASN A 9 -8.73 -3.67 7.09
N TRP A 10 -8.59 -4.60 6.15
CA TRP A 10 -7.42 -5.45 6.03
C TRP A 10 -6.21 -4.70 5.43
N LEU A 11 -6.42 -3.91 4.39
CA LEU A 11 -5.35 -3.13 3.75
C LEU A 11 -4.91 -1.92 4.58
N LYS A 12 -5.84 -1.29 5.31
CA LYS A 12 -5.60 -0.08 6.08
C LYS A 12 -4.34 -0.11 6.96
N PRO A 13 -4.18 -1.06 7.89
CA PRO A 13 -2.99 -1.06 8.76
C PRO A 13 -1.69 -1.30 7.98
N ILE A 14 -1.75 -2.03 6.85
CA ILE A 14 -0.58 -2.28 5.99
C ILE A 14 -0.14 -0.97 5.34
N PHE A 15 -1.08 -0.26 4.70
CA PHE A 15 -0.79 1.00 4.03
C PHE A 15 -0.47 2.14 5.00
N GLU A 16 -1.09 2.19 6.18
CA GLU A 16 -0.72 3.13 7.24
C GLU A 16 0.75 2.96 7.66
N ARG A 17 1.21 1.71 7.81
CA ARG A 17 2.62 1.42 8.12
C ARG A 17 3.57 1.82 7.00
N ILE A 18 3.18 1.56 5.76
CA ILE A 18 3.92 1.97 4.54
C ILE A 18 4.07 3.50 4.49
N ILE A 19 2.98 4.22 4.72
CA ILE A 19 2.96 5.69 4.75
C ILE A 19 3.84 6.22 5.89
N GLU A 20 3.78 5.58 7.07
CA GLU A 20 4.66 5.91 8.19
C GLU A 20 6.14 5.72 7.81
N VAL A 21 6.50 4.60 7.17
CA VAL A 21 7.86 4.35 6.66
C VAL A 21 8.32 5.50 5.76
N GLN A 22 7.49 5.94 4.81
CA GLN A 22 7.81 7.05 3.92
C GLN A 22 7.98 8.39 4.63
N LYS A 23 7.13 8.70 5.63
CA LYS A 23 7.23 9.93 6.43
C LYS A 23 8.56 10.04 7.17
N HIS A 24 9.14 8.91 7.56
CA HIS A 24 10.44 8.84 8.24
C HIS A 24 11.63 8.69 7.27
N GLY A 25 11.43 8.92 5.97
CA GLY A 25 12.49 8.85 4.96
C GLY A 25 12.75 7.45 4.40
N GLY A 26 11.88 6.49 4.69
CA GLY A 26 11.94 5.14 4.15
C GLY A 26 11.56 5.10 2.68
N LEU A 27 12.12 4.14 1.96
CA LEU A 27 11.86 3.95 0.54
C LEU A 27 11.06 2.68 0.32
N ILE A 28 10.11 2.75 -0.61
CA ILE A 28 9.29 1.62 -1.00
C ILE A 28 9.39 1.52 -2.51
N PHE A 29 9.78 0.35 -2.98
CA PHE A 29 9.95 0.05 -4.39
C PHE A 29 8.88 -0.95 -4.81
N ASP A 30 8.29 -0.73 -5.98
CA ASP A 30 7.35 -1.66 -6.59
C ASP A 30 8.06 -2.81 -7.32
N GLU A 31 7.29 -3.61 -8.05
CA GLU A 31 7.78 -4.73 -8.86
C GLU A 31 8.81 -4.35 -9.94
N ASP A 32 8.77 -3.10 -10.43
CA ASP A 32 9.66 -2.59 -11.48
C ASP A 32 10.88 -1.85 -10.87
N ASN A 33 11.04 -1.91 -9.55
CA ASN A 33 12.00 -1.16 -8.76
C ASN A 33 11.81 0.36 -8.86
N GLU A 34 10.62 0.84 -9.20
CA GLU A 34 10.30 2.26 -9.14
C GLU A 34 9.95 2.65 -7.70
N ILE A 35 10.43 3.82 -7.28
CA ILE A 35 10.11 4.33 -5.95
C ILE A 35 8.65 4.79 -5.95
N LEU A 36 7.83 4.15 -5.14
CA LEU A 36 6.48 4.61 -4.86
C LEU A 36 6.57 5.92 -4.09
N LYS A 37 6.22 7.05 -4.71
CA LYS A 37 6.25 8.37 -4.05
C LYS A 37 4.83 8.81 -3.66
N GLN A 38 4.71 9.37 -2.45
CA GLN A 38 3.48 9.95 -1.90
C GLN A 38 2.28 8.99 -1.86
N LEU A 39 2.41 7.88 -1.12
CA LEU A 39 1.28 6.98 -0.90
C LEU A 39 0.23 7.66 0.00
N ALA A 40 -1.03 7.66 -0.44
CA ALA A 40 -2.18 8.01 0.42
C ALA A 40 -3.16 6.85 0.45
N PHE A 41 -3.76 6.62 1.63
CA PHE A 41 -4.72 5.55 1.86
C PHE A 41 -5.92 6.09 2.62
N ASP A 42 -7.05 6.22 1.94
CA ASP A 42 -8.33 6.58 2.55
C ASP A 42 -9.48 5.87 1.82
N LYS A 43 -10.70 5.92 2.38
CA LYS A 43 -11.85 5.17 1.85
C LYS A 43 -12.28 5.66 0.46
N GLU A 44 -11.96 6.90 0.10
CA GLU A 44 -12.35 7.55 -1.16
C GLU A 44 -11.25 7.44 -2.23
N ASN A 45 -9.98 7.50 -1.83
CA ASN A 45 -8.80 7.55 -2.72
C ASN A 45 -7.94 6.27 -2.66
N MET A 46 -8.36 5.28 -1.86
CA MET A 46 -7.82 3.92 -1.69
C MET A 46 -6.30 3.80 -1.68
N ILE A 47 -5.60 3.87 -2.83
CA ILE A 47 -4.14 3.95 -2.90
C ILE A 47 -3.76 4.95 -3.99
N TYR A 48 -3.29 6.13 -3.57
CA TYR A 48 -2.79 7.18 -4.44
C TYR A 48 -1.26 7.11 -4.48
N MET A 49 -0.66 6.93 -5.66
CA MET A 49 0.79 7.15 -5.87
C MET A 49 1.00 8.27 -6.88
N GLN A 50 1.97 9.14 -6.63
CA GLN A 50 2.40 10.17 -7.58
C GLN A 50 3.92 10.10 -7.79
N ASP A 51 4.36 9.60 -8.94
CA ASP A 51 5.74 9.80 -9.39
C ASP A 51 5.78 10.92 -10.42
N GLY A 52 6.14 12.14 -9.98
CA GLY A 52 6.60 13.31 -10.76
C GLY A 52 5.72 13.85 -11.91
N LYS A 53 5.18 12.97 -12.75
CA LYS A 53 4.36 13.17 -13.94
C LYS A 53 3.11 12.28 -13.96
N THR A 54 3.16 11.10 -13.34
CA THR A 54 2.08 10.11 -13.39
C THR A 54 1.38 10.04 -12.04
N ARG A 55 0.06 10.21 -12.03
CA ARG A 55 -0.80 9.90 -10.89
C ARG A 55 -1.39 8.52 -11.12
N VAL A 56 -0.97 7.53 -10.35
CA VAL A 56 -1.58 6.20 -10.37
C VAL A 56 -2.58 6.17 -9.23
N ILE A 57 -3.85 6.23 -9.59
CA ILE A 57 -4.94 5.95 -8.67
C ILE A 57 -5.30 4.50 -8.90
N TYR A 58 -5.03 3.64 -7.92
CA TYR A 58 -5.54 2.27 -7.96
C TYR A 58 -7.03 2.31 -7.61
N TYR A 59 -7.85 2.77 -8.56
CA TYR A 59 -9.28 2.55 -8.49
C TYR A 59 -9.50 1.07 -8.48
N GLY A 60 -10.34 0.65 -7.54
CA GLY A 60 -10.86 -0.70 -7.53
C GLY A 60 -11.82 -0.97 -8.67
N ASP A 61 -11.48 -0.64 -9.91
CA ASP A 61 -12.29 -0.89 -11.11
C ASP A 61 -12.52 -2.40 -11.36
N GLY A 62 -11.87 -3.25 -10.56
CA GLY A 62 -12.08 -4.69 -10.47
C GLY A 62 -12.33 -5.20 -9.05
N TRP A 63 -12.79 -4.38 -8.11
CA TRP A 63 -13.24 -4.87 -6.79
C TRP A 63 -14.64 -5.46 -6.98
N THR A 64 -14.68 -6.56 -7.72
CA THR A 64 -15.79 -7.48 -7.74
C THR A 64 -16.09 -7.88 -6.29
N ASP A 65 -17.32 -8.31 -6.01
CA ASP A 65 -17.75 -8.80 -4.70
C ASP A 65 -16.92 -9.99 -4.15
N GLU A 66 -15.88 -10.41 -4.88
CA GLU A 66 -14.95 -11.49 -4.60
C GLU A 66 -13.73 -10.99 -3.82
N ASN A 67 -13.94 -10.77 -2.52
CA ASN A 67 -12.92 -10.50 -1.48
C ASN A 67 -11.62 -11.33 -1.65
N THR A 68 -11.74 -12.57 -2.10
CA THR A 68 -10.63 -13.50 -2.30
C THR A 68 -9.67 -13.05 -3.40
N GLU A 69 -10.18 -12.58 -4.54
CA GLU A 69 -9.35 -12.17 -5.68
C GLU A 69 -8.60 -10.89 -5.35
N THR A 70 -9.28 -9.90 -4.74
CA THR A 70 -8.65 -8.66 -4.30
C THR A 70 -7.56 -8.88 -3.26
N LYS A 71 -7.80 -9.74 -2.25
CA LYS A 71 -6.75 -10.09 -1.28
C LYS A 71 -5.59 -10.85 -1.91
N LYS A 72 -5.87 -11.76 -2.84
CA LYS A 72 -4.84 -12.53 -3.55
C LYS A 72 -3.98 -11.61 -4.41
N TYR A 73 -4.61 -10.68 -5.14
CA TYR A 73 -3.93 -9.65 -5.92
C TYR A 73 -3.00 -8.80 -5.05
N TRP A 74 -3.52 -8.21 -3.96
CA TRP A 74 -2.70 -7.36 -3.09
C TRP A 74 -1.60 -8.14 -2.37
N ARG A 75 -1.85 -9.39 -1.95
CA ARG A 75 -0.79 -10.25 -1.40
C ARG A 75 0.31 -10.51 -2.43
N ALA A 76 -0.04 -10.72 -3.70
CA ALA A 76 0.94 -10.93 -4.76
C ALA A 76 1.77 -9.66 -5.00
N LYS A 77 1.12 -8.49 -5.11
CA LYS A 77 1.79 -7.18 -5.27
C LYS A 77 2.72 -6.86 -4.09
N LEU A 78 2.20 -6.89 -2.86
CA LEU A 78 2.97 -6.55 -1.67
C LEU A 78 4.19 -7.46 -1.43
N ARG A 79 4.17 -8.70 -1.91
CA ARG A 79 5.33 -9.61 -1.84
C ARG A 79 6.46 -9.24 -2.80
N GLN A 80 6.13 -8.57 -3.90
CA GLN A 80 7.10 -8.11 -4.89
C GLN A 80 7.72 -6.77 -4.48
N TRP A 81 7.03 -6.02 -3.61
CA TRP A 81 7.52 -4.74 -3.12
C TRP A 81 8.70 -4.91 -2.18
N ARG A 82 9.67 -4.00 -2.31
CA ARG A 82 10.85 -3.94 -1.45
C ARG A 82 10.77 -2.73 -0.54
N PHE A 83 11.01 -2.94 0.75
CA PHE A 83 10.95 -1.91 1.78
C PHE A 83 12.35 -1.62 2.32
N VAL A 84 12.75 -0.35 2.28
CA VAL A 84 13.92 0.16 2.99
C VAL A 84 13.38 0.95 4.19
N VAL A 85 13.34 0.27 5.33
CA VAL A 85 12.80 0.83 6.58
C VAL A 85 13.88 1.66 7.27
N PRO A 86 13.62 2.92 7.65
CA PRO A 86 14.55 3.76 8.41
C PRO A 86 14.86 3.15 9.77
N GLU A 87 16.10 3.32 10.25
CA GLU A 87 16.54 2.81 11.57
C GLU A 87 15.63 3.27 12.71
N CYS A 88 15.09 4.49 12.65
CA CYS A 88 14.18 5.03 13.68
C CYS A 88 12.84 4.28 13.78
N LEU A 89 12.46 3.50 12.76
CA LEU A 89 11.26 2.65 12.73
C LEU A 89 11.57 1.16 12.83
N GLN A 90 12.84 0.78 12.68
CA GLN A 90 13.35 -0.55 13.02
C GLN A 90 13.41 -0.64 14.56
N LYS A 91 12.24 -0.72 15.21
CA LYS A 91 12.22 -0.97 16.66
C LYS A 91 12.95 -2.28 16.94
N VAL A 92 14.00 -2.15 17.73
CA VAL A 92 14.83 -3.18 18.36
C VAL A 92 13.95 -4.34 18.83
N GLU A 93 14.20 -5.54 18.31
CA GLU A 93 13.79 -6.76 18.99
C GLU A 93 14.55 -6.80 20.34
N LEU A 94 13.84 -6.63 21.45
CA LEU A 94 14.30 -7.00 22.79
C LEU A 94 14.01 -8.49 23.01
#